data_AF-A0A383EGU1-F1
#
_entry.id   AF-A0A383EGU1-F1
#
_cell.length_a   1.000
_cell.length_b   1.000
_cell.length_c   1.000
_cell.angle_alpha   90.00
_cell.angle_beta   90.00
_cell.angle_gamma   90.00
#
_symmetry.space_group_name_H-M   'P 1'
#
loop_
_entity.id
_entity.type
_entity.pdbx_description
1 polymer ?
#
loop_
_entity_poly.entity_id
_entity_poly.type
_entity_poly.pdbx_seq_one_letter_code
_entity_poly.pdbx_strand_id
1 'polypeptide(L)'
;NRGALPLRVFDIGSARVGIMICFDWRFPESARTLSLAGADLIAHPSNLVLPHCPQAIITRCLENRIFVITANRVGIEERISGNPLHFIGQSQVVDPDGNVLYRASEKDEETRTVDIDIEKARNKFINTSNDLFRDRRDDLYRL
;
A
#
# COMPACT_ATOMS: atom_id res chain seq x y z
N ASN A 1 -4.86 -22.82 4.15
CA ASN A 1 -5.92 -22.17 3.33
C ASN A 1 -5.31 -21.01 2.56
N ARG A 2 -5.44 -21.00 1.23
CA ARG A 2 -5.04 -19.86 0.39
C ARG A 2 -6.23 -18.90 0.27
N GLY A 3 -5.98 -17.61 0.09
CA GLY A 3 -7.05 -16.67 -0.27
C GLY A 3 -7.70 -17.07 -1.59
N ALA A 4 -9.03 -17.02 -1.66
CA ALA A 4 -9.80 -17.48 -2.82
C ALA A 4 -10.63 -16.36 -3.48
N LEU A 5 -10.62 -15.16 -2.90
CA LEU A 5 -11.31 -13.99 -3.44
C LEU A 5 -10.33 -13.14 -4.27
N PRO A 6 -10.79 -12.53 -5.37
CA PRO A 6 -9.96 -11.60 -6.12
C PRO A 6 -9.63 -10.36 -5.28
N LEU A 7 -8.57 -9.66 -5.66
CA LEU A 7 -8.29 -8.30 -5.17
C LEU A 7 -9.46 -7.40 -5.59
N ARG A 8 -10.09 -6.74 -4.62
CA ARG A 8 -11.29 -5.91 -4.84
C ARG A 8 -11.05 -4.47 -4.45
N VAL A 9 -11.73 -3.59 -5.19
CA VAL A 9 -11.84 -2.16 -4.92
C VAL A 9 -13.27 -1.88 -4.46
N PHE A 10 -13.39 -1.13 -3.38
CA PHE A 10 -14.68 -0.76 -2.78
C PHE A 10 -14.89 0.74 -2.97
N ASP A 11 -16.05 1.11 -3.51
CA ASP A 11 -16.46 2.51 -3.60
C ASP A 11 -17.10 2.94 -2.28
N ILE A 12 -16.52 3.93 -1.62
CA ILE A 12 -17.03 4.50 -0.36
C ILE A 12 -17.67 5.88 -0.57
N GLY A 13 -17.98 6.24 -1.83
CA GLY A 13 -18.55 7.52 -2.22
C GLY A 13 -17.47 8.58 -2.49
N SER A 14 -16.70 8.95 -1.46
CA SER A 14 -15.64 9.96 -1.63
C SER A 14 -14.41 9.40 -2.35
N ALA A 15 -14.10 8.11 -2.17
CA ALA A 15 -12.91 7.47 -2.74
C ALA A 15 -13.18 6.00 -3.10
N ARG A 16 -12.29 5.44 -3.91
CA ARG A 16 -12.22 4.01 -4.21
C ARG A 16 -11.06 3.37 -3.46
N VAL A 17 -11.37 2.39 -2.61
CA VAL A 17 -10.42 1.78 -1.67
C VAL A 17 -10.10 0.35 -2.11
N GLY A 18 -8.86 0.13 -2.54
CA GLY A 18 -8.30 -1.22 -2.67
C GLY A 18 -7.85 -1.77 -1.32
N ILE A 19 -7.83 -3.10 -1.17
CA ILE A 19 -7.33 -3.75 0.04
C ILE A 19 -6.28 -4.79 -0.34
N MET A 20 -5.10 -4.68 0.27
CA MET A 20 -4.07 -5.72 0.27
C MET A 20 -3.66 -6.00 1.71
N ILE A 21 -3.24 -7.21 2.06
CA ILE A 21 -3.01 -7.62 3.45
C ILE A 21 -1.57 -8.05 3.65
N CYS A 22 -0.88 -7.34 4.54
CA CYS A 22 0.48 -7.66 4.98
C CYS A 22 1.38 -8.08 3.80
N PHE A 23 1.80 -9.34 3.72
CA PHE A 23 2.79 -9.82 2.75
C PHE A 23 2.44 -9.59 1.27
N ASP A 24 1.19 -9.27 0.94
CA ASP A 24 0.80 -8.83 -0.41
C ASP A 24 1.66 -7.66 -0.93
N TRP A 25 2.21 -6.81 -0.05
CA TRP A 25 3.11 -5.71 -0.44
C TRP A 25 4.33 -6.20 -1.23
N ARG A 26 4.78 -7.43 -0.97
CA ARG A 26 6.00 -7.98 -1.59
C ARG A 26 5.83 -8.18 -3.10
N PHE A 27 4.59 -8.41 -3.54
CA PHE A 27 4.22 -8.67 -4.92
C PHE A 27 3.74 -7.36 -5.56
N PRO A 28 4.51 -6.75 -6.48
CA PRO A 28 4.07 -5.52 -7.17
C PRO A 28 2.72 -5.67 -7.88
N GLU A 29 2.40 -6.88 -8.31
CA GLU A 29 1.15 -7.26 -8.96
C GLU A 29 -0.07 -6.95 -8.08
N SER A 30 0.05 -7.07 -6.75
CA SER A 30 -1.05 -6.80 -5.82
C SER A 30 -1.49 -5.34 -5.89
N ALA A 31 -0.55 -4.42 -5.71
CA ALA A 31 -0.85 -2.98 -5.78
C ALA A 31 -1.22 -2.56 -7.21
N ARG A 32 -0.55 -3.12 -8.23
CA ARG A 32 -0.86 -2.86 -9.63
C ARG A 32 -2.29 -3.25 -9.99
N THR A 33 -2.73 -4.45 -9.57
CA THR A 33 -4.07 -4.96 -9.85
C THR A 33 -5.13 -4.05 -9.25
N LEU A 34 -4.99 -3.66 -7.98
CA LEU A 34 -5.91 -2.74 -7.31
C LEU A 34 -5.92 -1.35 -7.99
N SER A 35 -4.76 -0.86 -8.39
CA SER A 35 -4.63 0.46 -9.03
C SER A 35 -5.26 0.50 -10.41
N LEU A 36 -5.07 -0.55 -11.23
CA LEU A 36 -5.73 -0.70 -12.53
C LEU A 36 -7.24 -0.93 -12.40
N ALA A 37 -7.69 -1.55 -11.31
CA ALA A 37 -9.11 -1.66 -10.96
C ALA A 37 -9.72 -0.32 -10.48
N GLY A 38 -8.95 0.76 -10.45
CA GLY A 38 -9.43 2.12 -10.18
C GLY A 38 -9.39 2.51 -8.71
N ALA A 39 -8.56 1.88 -7.88
CA ALA A 39 -8.32 2.34 -6.52
C ALA A 39 -7.65 3.73 -6.50
N ASP A 40 -8.20 4.64 -5.70
CA ASP A 40 -7.59 5.93 -5.35
C ASP A 40 -6.55 5.75 -4.23
N LEU A 41 -6.82 4.81 -3.31
CA LEU A 41 -5.94 4.44 -2.22
C LEU A 41 -6.00 2.94 -1.94
N ILE A 42 -4.95 2.41 -1.30
CA ILE A 42 -4.91 1.05 -0.77
C ILE A 42 -4.87 1.09 0.76
N ALA A 43 -5.85 0.45 1.39
CA ALA A 43 -5.80 0.11 2.81
C ALA A 43 -4.95 -1.16 2.99
N HIS A 44 -3.91 -1.06 3.80
CA HIS A 44 -2.90 -2.11 3.97
C HIS A 44 -2.71 -2.50 5.45
N PRO A 45 -3.65 -3.25 6.04
CA PRO A 45 -3.49 -3.82 7.38
C PRO A 45 -2.35 -4.85 7.40
N SER A 46 -1.47 -4.74 8.38
CA SER A 46 -0.19 -5.46 8.39
C SER A 46 0.27 -5.90 9.77
N ASN A 47 1.08 -6.97 9.79
CA ASN A 47 1.87 -7.45 10.93
C ASN A 47 3.32 -7.61 10.46
N LEU A 48 4.01 -6.51 10.23
CA LEU A 48 5.32 -6.48 9.61
C LEU A 48 6.40 -6.88 10.63
N VAL A 49 7.19 -7.87 10.25
CA VAL A 49 8.38 -8.35 10.98
C VAL A 49 9.66 -8.19 10.15
N LEU A 50 9.53 -7.85 8.85
CA LEU A 50 10.64 -7.62 7.92
C LEU A 50 10.82 -6.11 7.69
N PRO A 51 12.06 -5.61 7.62
CA PRO A 51 12.34 -4.17 7.65
C PRO A 51 12.00 -3.42 6.35
N HIS A 52 11.77 -4.12 5.24
CA HIS A 52 11.74 -3.49 3.91
C HIS A 52 10.38 -2.95 3.48
N CYS A 53 9.28 -3.35 4.15
CA CYS A 53 7.95 -2.93 3.75
C CYS A 53 7.81 -1.39 3.74
N PRO A 54 8.23 -0.64 4.78
CA PRO A 54 8.13 0.82 4.78
C PRO A 54 8.75 1.49 3.56
N GLN A 55 9.91 0.99 3.09
CA GLN A 55 10.58 1.50 1.90
C GLN A 55 9.90 1.04 0.61
N ALA A 56 9.46 -0.22 0.55
CA ALA A 56 8.81 -0.77 -0.64
C ALA A 56 7.46 -0.11 -0.94
N ILE A 57 6.71 0.31 0.08
CA ILE A 57 5.45 1.04 -0.11
C ILE A 57 5.67 2.36 -0.84
N ILE A 58 6.83 3.02 -0.67
CA ILE A 58 7.17 4.22 -1.45
C ILE A 58 7.20 3.88 -2.94
N THR A 59 7.88 2.79 -3.31
CA THR A 59 7.89 2.29 -4.68
C THR A 59 6.49 1.90 -5.17
N ARG A 60 5.66 1.25 -4.32
CA ARG A 60 4.28 0.87 -4.68
C ARG A 60 3.42 2.09 -5.00
N CYS A 61 3.61 3.19 -4.28
CA CYS A 61 2.88 4.43 -4.53
C CYS A 61 3.35 5.10 -5.82
N LEU A 62 4.67 5.22 -6.01
CA LEU A 62 5.30 5.79 -7.21
C LEU A 62 4.90 5.04 -8.48
N GLU A 63 5.05 3.71 -8.49
CA GLU A 63 4.84 2.91 -9.68
C GLU A 63 3.36 2.84 -10.08
N ASN A 64 2.44 3.18 -9.19
CA ASN A 64 0.99 3.11 -9.43
C ASN A 64 0.26 4.46 -9.39
N ARG A 65 0.97 5.55 -9.03
CA ARG A 65 0.38 6.87 -8.74
C ARG A 65 -0.83 6.72 -7.80
N ILE A 66 -0.62 6.11 -6.65
CA ILE A 66 -1.70 5.76 -5.70
C ILE A 66 -1.29 6.09 -4.26
N PHE A 67 -2.27 6.37 -3.38
CA PHE A 67 -2.01 6.42 -1.95
C PHE A 67 -1.95 5.02 -1.34
N VAL A 68 -1.09 4.81 -0.36
CA VAL A 68 -1.12 3.59 0.47
C VAL A 68 -1.10 3.97 1.94
N ILE A 69 -2.05 3.43 2.69
CA ILE A 69 -2.14 3.56 4.14
C ILE A 69 -1.82 2.21 4.77
N THR A 70 -0.61 2.08 5.29
CA THR A 70 -0.17 0.89 6.02
C THR A 70 -0.48 1.07 7.50
N ALA A 71 -1.36 0.22 8.02
CA ALA A 71 -1.64 0.12 9.45
C ALA A 71 -0.94 -1.15 9.98
N ASN A 72 0.16 -0.96 10.70
CA ASN A 72 0.95 -2.02 11.30
C ASN A 72 0.84 -1.99 12.83
N ARG A 73 1.11 -3.14 13.46
CA ARG A 73 1.19 -3.25 14.91
C ARG A 73 2.61 -3.06 15.44
N VAL A 74 2.69 -2.77 16.74
CA VAL A 74 3.92 -2.75 17.54
C VAL A 74 3.95 -3.93 18.52
N GLY A 75 5.06 -4.08 19.23
CA GLY A 75 5.19 -5.04 20.32
C GLY A 75 5.85 -6.37 19.93
N ILE A 76 5.87 -7.28 20.90
CA ILE A 76 6.48 -8.61 20.79
C ILE A 76 5.40 -9.65 21.05
N GLU A 77 5.34 -10.68 20.20
CA GLU A 77 4.41 -11.79 20.39
C GLU A 77 5.14 -13.12 20.25
N GLU A 78 5.04 -13.94 21.29
CA GLU A 78 5.65 -15.27 21.33
C GLU A 78 4.55 -16.34 21.28
N ARG A 79 4.27 -16.84 20.07
CA ARG A 79 3.33 -17.97 19.88
C ARG A 79 4.03 -19.33 19.93
N ILE A 80 5.31 -19.35 19.61
CA ILE A 80 6.16 -20.54 19.59
C ILE A 80 7.28 -20.27 20.60
N SER A 81 7.38 -21.11 21.62
CA SER A 81 8.38 -20.99 22.69
C SER A 81 9.79 -20.87 22.10
N GLY A 82 10.53 -19.85 22.51
CA GLY A 82 11.88 -19.54 22.05
C GLY A 82 11.97 -18.81 20.70
N ASN A 83 10.84 -18.41 20.11
CA ASN A 83 10.81 -17.70 18.83
C ASN A 83 9.89 -16.47 18.88
N PRO A 84 10.29 -15.40 19.59
CA PRO A 84 9.52 -14.17 19.66
C PRO A 84 9.48 -13.45 18.31
N LEU A 85 8.29 -13.03 17.89
CA LEU A 85 8.12 -12.15 16.74
C LEU A 85 8.12 -10.70 17.21
N HIS A 86 9.01 -9.90 16.64
CA HIS A 86 9.12 -8.47 16.89
C HIS A 86 8.46 -7.71 15.74
N PHE A 87 7.38 -6.98 16.03
CA PHE A 87 6.72 -6.14 15.04
C PHE A 87 7.39 -4.77 14.98
N ILE A 88 7.57 -4.25 13.76
CA ILE A 88 8.41 -3.08 13.53
C ILE A 88 7.67 -1.74 13.66
N GLY A 89 6.36 -1.73 13.96
CA GLY A 89 5.56 -0.50 13.94
C GLY A 89 5.59 0.17 12.58
N GLN A 90 5.93 1.46 12.51
CA GLN A 90 6.14 2.19 11.24
C GLN A 90 4.92 2.13 10.29
N SER A 91 3.71 2.14 10.86
CA SER A 91 2.50 2.51 10.13
C SER A 91 2.75 3.80 9.37
N GLN A 92 2.24 3.92 8.14
CA GLN A 92 2.55 5.09 7.33
C GLN A 92 1.47 5.40 6.30
N VAL A 93 1.41 6.69 5.94
CA VAL A 93 0.63 7.19 4.81
C VAL A 93 1.62 7.71 3.78
N VAL A 94 1.56 7.15 2.57
CA VAL A 94 2.45 7.54 1.47
C VAL A 94 1.60 8.00 0.28
N ASP A 95 2.00 9.11 -0.32
CA ASP A 95 1.28 9.73 -1.43
C ASP A 95 1.70 9.18 -2.81
N PRO A 96 0.96 9.50 -3.89
CA PRO A 96 1.26 9.06 -5.26
C PRO A 96 2.64 9.44 -5.80
N ASP A 97 3.33 10.40 -5.20
CA ASP A 97 4.69 10.83 -5.59
C ASP A 97 5.76 10.20 -4.69
N GLY A 98 5.38 9.25 -3.83
CA GLY A 98 6.29 8.57 -2.91
C GLY A 98 6.65 9.39 -1.67
N ASN A 99 6.00 10.53 -1.43
CA ASN A 99 6.23 11.29 -0.21
C ASN A 99 5.57 10.58 0.98
N VAL A 100 6.35 10.36 2.04
CA VAL A 100 5.84 9.84 3.31
C VAL A 100 5.18 10.99 4.06
N LEU A 101 3.85 11.07 4.01
CA LEU A 101 3.08 12.12 4.67
C LEU A 101 3.13 11.97 6.20
N TYR A 102 3.20 10.72 6.66
CA TYR A 102 3.37 10.40 8.06
C TYR A 102 3.97 8.99 8.21
N ARG A 103 4.82 8.81 9.22
CA ARG A 103 5.35 7.51 9.67
C ARG A 103 5.31 7.44 11.19
N ALA A 104 4.66 6.40 11.69
CA ALA A 104 4.49 6.11 13.09
C ALA A 104 5.79 5.57 13.73
N SER A 105 5.81 5.57 15.06
CA SER A 105 6.79 4.96 15.95
C SER A 105 7.01 3.49 15.59
N GLU A 106 8.22 3.02 15.87
CA GLU A 106 8.57 1.59 15.81
C GLU A 106 8.02 0.81 17.01
N LYS A 107 7.65 1.50 18.10
CA LYS A 107 7.43 0.87 19.40
C LYS A 107 6.12 1.24 20.07
N ASP A 108 5.59 2.41 19.80
CA ASP A 108 4.45 2.97 20.53
C ASP A 108 3.14 2.77 19.77
N GLU A 109 2.06 2.49 20.52
CA GLU A 109 0.71 2.53 19.96
C GLU A 109 0.30 3.98 19.71
N GLU A 110 -0.16 4.27 18.50
CA GLU A 110 -0.67 5.59 18.16
C GLU A 110 -1.71 5.54 17.04
N THR A 111 -2.45 6.63 16.87
CA THR A 111 -3.40 6.82 15.78
C THR A 111 -3.18 8.19 15.17
N ARG A 112 -3.28 8.28 13.85
CA ARG A 112 -3.09 9.52 13.10
C ARG A 112 -4.13 9.67 12.01
N THR A 113 -4.65 10.88 11.87
CA THR A 113 -5.44 11.32 10.72
C THR A 113 -4.56 12.18 9.83
N VAL A 114 -4.64 11.95 8.52
CA VAL A 114 -3.94 12.72 7.49
C VAL A 114 -4.95 13.10 6.42
N ASP A 115 -5.04 14.39 6.11
CA ASP A 115 -5.84 14.86 4.98
C ASP A 115 -5.12 14.52 3.68
N ILE A 116 -5.85 13.95 2.72
CA ILE A 116 -5.32 13.57 1.41
C ILE A 116 -6.20 14.15 0.30
N ASP A 117 -5.56 14.55 -0.79
CA ASP A 117 -6.24 14.91 -2.03
C ASP A 117 -6.25 13.71 -2.97
N ILE A 118 -7.40 13.06 -3.09
CA ILE A 118 -7.61 11.87 -3.93
C ILE A 118 -7.43 12.15 -5.42
N GLU A 119 -7.64 13.39 -5.87
CA GLU A 119 -7.48 13.74 -7.29
C GLU A 119 -6.04 13.54 -7.76
N LYS A 120 -5.08 13.66 -6.82
CA LYS A 120 -3.67 13.35 -7.07
C LYS A 120 -3.47 11.90 -7.52
N ALA A 121 -4.22 10.94 -6.97
CA ALA A 121 -4.14 9.54 -7.37
C ALA A 121 -4.88 9.25 -8.67
N ARG A 122 -5.94 10.01 -8.98
CA ARG A 122 -6.72 9.87 -10.23
C ARG A 122 -5.95 10.37 -11.44
N ASN A 123 -5.09 11.37 -11.26
CA ASN A 123 -4.21 11.84 -12.32
C ASN A 123 -3.02 10.87 -12.55
N LYS A 124 -3.08 10.09 -13.63
CA LYS A 124 -2.02 9.15 -14.02
C LYS A 124 -0.94 9.76 -14.91
N PHE A 125 -1.05 11.03 -15.30
CA PHE A 125 0.03 11.74 -15.97
C PHE A 125 1.21 11.96 -15.02
N ILE A 126 2.39 11.53 -15.45
CA ILE A 126 3.67 11.78 -14.77
C ILE A 126 4.24 13.13 -15.26
N ASN A 127 4.03 13.43 -16.54
CA ASN A 127 4.34 14.71 -17.19
C ASN A 127 3.37 14.94 -18.35
N THR A 128 3.58 15.97 -19.17
CA THR A 128 2.67 16.33 -20.27
C THR A 128 2.55 15.29 -21.39
N SER A 129 3.49 14.35 -21.48
CA SER A 129 3.60 13.37 -22.56
C SER A 129 3.45 11.92 -22.09
N ASN A 130 3.50 11.66 -20.78
CA ASN A 130 3.52 10.30 -20.22
C ASN A 130 2.37 10.08 -19.24
N ASP A 131 1.51 9.11 -19.56
CA ASP A 131 0.46 8.60 -18.68
C ASP A 131 0.85 7.19 -18.23
N LEU A 132 0.99 7.00 -16.92
CA LEU A 132 1.48 5.78 -16.31
C LEU A 132 0.72 4.52 -16.73
N PHE A 133 -0.60 4.62 -16.95
CA PHE A 133 -1.43 3.46 -17.30
C PHE A 133 -1.52 3.27 -18.80
N ARG A 134 -1.61 4.34 -19.59
CA ARG A 134 -1.66 4.27 -21.06
C ARG A 134 -0.33 3.86 -21.68
N ASP A 135 0.79 4.22 -21.05
CA ASP A 135 2.13 3.91 -21.54
C ASP A 135 2.54 2.45 -21.24
N ARG A 136 1.67 1.67 -20.57
CA ARG A 136 1.87 0.23 -20.37
C ARG A 136 1.87 -0.53 -21.71
N ARG A 137 2.69 -1.59 -21.77
CA ARG A 137 2.85 -2.49 -22.93
C ARG A 137 2.33 -3.87 -22.60
N ASP A 138 1.01 -3.98 -22.46
CA ASP A 138 0.30 -5.23 -22.14
C ASP A 138 0.41 -6.30 -23.25
N ASP A 139 0.89 -5.92 -24.43
CA ASP A 139 1.34 -6.84 -25.48
C ASP A 139 2.63 -7.61 -25.10
N LEU A 140 3.45 -7.06 -24.20
CA LEU A 140 4.74 -7.64 -23.78
C LEU A 140 4.66 -8.42 -22.47
N TYR A 141 3.63 -8.18 -21.64
CA TYR A 141 3.50 -8.83 -20.33
C TYR A 141 2.03 -9.01 -19.93
N ARG A 142 1.78 -10.00 -19.07
CA ARG A 142 0.47 -10.23 -18.46
C ARG A 142 0.50 -9.89 -16.99
N LEU A 143 -0.63 -9.41 -16.50
CA LEU A 143 -0.92 -9.22 -15.09
C LEU A 143 -1.96 -10.25 -14.65
#